data_AF-A0A956BP73-F1
#
_entry.id   AF-A0A956BP73-F1
#
_cell.length_a   1.000
_cell.length_b   1.000
_cell.length_c   1.000
_cell.angle_alpha   90.00
_cell.angle_beta   90.00
_cell.angle_gamma   90.00
#
_symmetry.space_group_name_H-M   'P 1'
#
loop_
_entity.id
_entity.type
_entity.pdbx_description
1 polymer ?
#
loop_
_entity_poly.entity_id
_entity_poly.type
_entity_poly.pdbx_seq_one_letter_code
_entity_poly.pdbx_strand_id
1 'polypeptide(L)'
;MSMPIRSGPLSRSRTRIMQELSNLRGRISRSEHAATTGLANERISDAPAVWTAVHRLGEQLDDQSTWESNAKKAVELLSASDSALNEGTRIMREARAVALRMSTGTMSDEDRMQAAGDVRGMFYGLL
;
A
#
# COMPACT_ATOMS: atom_id res chain seq x y z
N MET A 1 14.69 37.10 -65.85
CA MET A 1 14.63 38.00 -64.68
C MET A 1 13.26 37.83 -64.02
N SER A 2 13.18 37.15 -62.88
CA SER A 2 11.93 36.92 -62.13
C SER A 2 11.83 37.96 -61.00
N MET A 3 10.87 38.87 -61.08
CA MET A 3 10.62 39.86 -60.02
C MET A 3 9.91 39.22 -58.82
N PRO A 4 10.30 39.54 -57.58
CA PRO A 4 9.58 39.10 -56.39
C PRO A 4 8.28 39.91 -56.23
N ILE A 5 7.15 39.19 -56.16
CA ILE A 5 5.83 39.77 -55.85
C ILE A 5 5.88 40.31 -54.42
N ARG A 6 5.83 41.64 -54.29
CA ARG A 6 5.81 42.36 -53.01
C ARG A 6 4.50 42.02 -52.28
N SER A 7 4.58 41.26 -51.19
CA SER A 7 3.42 40.88 -50.38
C SER A 7 2.76 42.12 -49.76
N GLY A 8 1.64 42.54 -50.34
CA GLY A 8 0.86 43.70 -49.88
C GLY A 8 0.25 43.51 -48.48
N PRO A 9 -0.23 44.59 -47.85
CA PRO A 9 -0.78 44.58 -46.48
C PRO A 9 -1.93 43.57 -46.28
N LEU A 10 -2.71 43.28 -47.34
CA LEU A 10 -3.77 42.27 -47.34
C LEU A 10 -3.25 40.83 -47.22
N SER A 11 -2.09 40.53 -47.80
CA SER A 11 -1.46 39.21 -47.68
C SER A 11 -0.97 38.96 -46.25
N ARG A 12 -0.44 40.00 -45.59
CA ARG A 12 -0.01 39.93 -44.19
C ARG A 12 -1.19 39.75 -43.22
N SER A 13 -2.31 40.43 -43.50
CA SER A 13 -3.56 40.27 -42.73
C SER A 13 -4.13 38.85 -42.88
N ARG A 14 -4.17 38.30 -44.10
CA ARG A 14 -4.61 36.92 -44.34
C ARG A 14 -3.76 35.90 -43.60
N THR A 15 -2.43 36.06 -43.60
CA THR A 15 -1.53 35.16 -42.85
C THR A 15 -1.79 35.24 -41.35
N ARG A 16 -2.00 36.44 -40.79
CA ARG A 16 -2.35 36.60 -39.36
C ARG A 16 -3.68 35.93 -39.02
N ILE A 17 -4.72 36.14 -39.82
CA ILE A 17 -6.04 35.52 -39.59
C ILE A 17 -5.94 33.98 -39.66
N MET A 18 -5.19 33.43 -40.62
CA MET A 18 -4.98 31.98 -40.70
C MET A 18 -4.21 31.44 -39.50
N GLN A 19 -3.25 32.20 -38.97
CA GLN A 19 -2.47 31.83 -37.80
C GLN A 19 -3.32 31.90 -36.52
N GLU A 20 -4.19 32.91 -36.39
CA GLU A 20 -5.16 33.03 -35.29
C GLU A 20 -6.19 31.91 -35.32
N LEU A 21 -6.73 31.57 -36.50
CA LEU A 21 -7.66 30.44 -36.67
C LEU A 21 -6.99 29.10 -36.32
N SER A 22 -5.73 28.90 -36.71
CA SER A 22 -4.96 27.71 -36.35
C SER A 22 -4.76 27.60 -34.83
N ASN A 23 -4.39 28.72 -34.19
CA ASN A 23 -4.23 28.80 -32.73
C ASN A 23 -5.55 28.53 -32.00
N LEU A 24 -6.66 29.09 -32.49
CA LEU A 24 -7.99 28.90 -31.91
C LEU A 24 -8.43 27.43 -32.03
N ARG A 25 -8.27 26.82 -33.20
CA ARG A 25 -8.57 25.39 -33.41
C ARG A 25 -7.75 24.51 -32.46
N GLY A 26 -6.47 24.84 -32.25
CA GLY A 26 -5.62 24.14 -31.28
C GLY A 26 -6.12 24.28 -29.84
N ARG A 27 -6.65 25.45 -29.45
CA ARG A 27 -7.24 25.66 -28.12
C ARG A 27 -8.55 24.89 -27.93
N ILE A 28 -9.42 24.89 -28.94
CA ILE A 28 -10.68 24.13 -28.92
C ILE A 28 -10.40 22.64 -28.74
N SER A 29 -9.49 22.07 -29.55
CA SER A 29 -9.13 20.65 -29.46
C SER A 29 -8.58 20.27 -28.08
N ARG A 30 -7.73 21.12 -27.46
CA ARG A 30 -7.25 20.89 -26.08
C ARG A 30 -8.38 20.95 -25.05
N SER A 31 -9.31 21.89 -25.20
CA SER A 31 -10.45 22.02 -24.29
C SER A 31 -11.43 20.86 -24.42
N GLU A 32 -11.68 20.38 -25.63
CA GLU A 32 -12.48 19.18 -25.88
C GLU A 32 -11.82 17.96 -25.23
N HIS A 33 -10.51 17.79 -25.39
CA HIS A 33 -9.77 16.69 -24.76
C HIS A 33 -9.79 16.76 -23.22
N ALA A 34 -9.60 17.94 -22.64
CA ALA A 34 -9.70 18.12 -21.19
C ALA A 34 -11.12 17.82 -20.67
N ALA A 35 -12.16 18.20 -21.43
CA ALA A 35 -13.53 17.89 -21.09
C ALA A 35 -13.84 16.39 -21.17
N THR A 36 -13.26 15.68 -22.14
CA THR A 36 -13.49 14.23 -22.30
C THR A 36 -12.70 13.38 -21.31
N THR A 37 -11.46 13.77 -20.99
CA THR A 37 -10.59 13.02 -20.07
C THR A 37 -10.81 13.41 -18.60
N GLY A 38 -11.37 14.60 -18.36
CA GLY A 38 -11.43 15.21 -17.04
C GLY A 38 -10.07 15.70 -16.52
N LEU A 39 -8.99 15.55 -17.30
CA LEU A 39 -7.64 15.92 -16.90
C LEU A 39 -7.31 17.31 -17.44
N ALA A 40 -6.87 18.20 -16.54
CA ALA A 40 -6.44 19.54 -16.92
C ALA A 40 -5.12 19.54 -17.72
N ASN A 41 -4.24 18.56 -17.47
CA ASN A 41 -2.97 18.39 -18.16
C ASN A 41 -2.78 16.92 -18.53
N GLU A 42 -2.75 16.63 -19.83
CA GLU A 42 -2.58 15.25 -20.33
C GLU A 42 -1.12 14.94 -20.67
N ARG A 43 -0.36 15.94 -21.12
CA ARG A 43 1.03 15.76 -21.56
C ARG A 43 2.01 16.36 -20.58
N ILE A 44 3.14 15.69 -20.40
CA ILE A 44 4.26 16.16 -19.58
C ILE A 44 4.79 17.51 -20.10
N SER A 45 4.74 17.72 -21.43
CA SER A 45 5.16 18.97 -22.08
C SER A 45 4.31 20.18 -21.69
N ASP A 46 3.04 19.97 -21.34
CA ASP A 46 2.08 21.06 -21.13
C ASP A 46 2.24 21.68 -19.73
N ALA A 47 2.60 20.86 -18.74
CA ALA A 47 2.82 21.28 -17.36
C ALA A 47 3.82 20.37 -16.61
N PRO A 48 5.14 20.46 -16.90
CA PRO A 48 6.14 19.55 -16.33
C PRO A 48 6.24 19.62 -14.80
N ALA A 49 6.01 20.80 -14.20
CA ALA A 49 5.98 20.96 -12.75
C ALA A 49 4.79 20.21 -12.10
N VAL A 50 3.62 20.22 -12.75
CA VAL A 50 2.43 19.50 -12.27
C VAL A 50 2.67 17.99 -12.36
N TRP A 51 3.21 17.51 -13.47
CA TRP A 51 3.55 16.09 -13.63
C TRP A 51 4.58 15.60 -12.62
N THR A 52 5.56 16.42 -12.27
CA THR A 52 6.51 16.09 -11.20
C THR A 52 5.80 15.93 -9.85
N ALA A 53 4.85 16.81 -9.53
CA ALA A 53 4.06 16.69 -8.30
C ALA A 53 3.15 15.44 -8.31
N VAL A 54 2.53 15.13 -9.45
CA VAL A 54 1.72 13.91 -9.64
C VAL A 54 2.58 12.65 -9.45
N HIS A 55 3.77 12.59 -10.05
CA HIS A 55 4.67 11.47 -9.86
C HIS A 55 5.09 11.29 -8.41
N ARG A 56 5.48 12.37 -7.72
CA ARG A 56 5.80 12.32 -6.28
C ARG A 56 4.62 11.84 -5.44
N LEU A 57 3.40 12.28 -5.76
CA LEU A 57 2.21 11.80 -5.07
C LEU A 57 1.96 10.31 -5.35
N GLY A 58 2.16 9.86 -6.59
CA GLY A 58 2.08 8.45 -6.96
C GLY A 58 3.06 7.59 -6.17
N GLU A 59 4.33 8.01 -6.10
CA GLU A 59 5.36 7.35 -5.30
C GLU A 59 4.96 7.27 -3.81
N GLN A 60 4.45 8.37 -3.25
CA GLN A 60 3.96 8.38 -1.87
C GLN A 60 2.78 7.44 -1.63
N LEU A 61 1.88 7.29 -2.59
CA LEU A 61 0.75 6.36 -2.50
C LEU A 61 1.21 4.90 -2.57
N ASP A 62 2.18 4.59 -3.44
CA ASP A 62 2.75 3.25 -3.56
C ASP A 62 3.51 2.85 -2.29
N ASP A 63 4.28 3.78 -1.72
CA ASP A 63 4.94 3.60 -0.42
C ASP A 63 3.91 3.34 0.69
N GLN A 64 2.85 4.16 0.74
CA GLN A 64 1.78 4.02 1.73
C GLN A 64 1.07 2.66 1.61
N SER A 65 0.81 2.19 0.38
CA SER A 65 0.21 0.87 0.13
C SER A 65 1.09 -0.26 0.64
N THR A 66 2.41 -0.14 0.42
CA THR A 66 3.39 -1.10 0.92
C THR A 66 3.44 -1.13 2.44
N TRP A 67 3.43 0.04 3.10
CA TRP A 67 3.37 0.12 4.56
C TRP A 67 2.09 -0.47 5.13
N GLU A 68 0.94 -0.25 4.48
CA GLU A 68 -0.33 -0.86 4.89
C GLU A 68 -0.28 -2.39 4.81
N SER A 69 0.27 -2.93 3.72
CA SER A 69 0.45 -4.38 3.56
C SER A 69 1.37 -4.97 4.64
N ASN A 70 2.47 -4.28 4.94
CA ASN A 70 3.42 -4.70 5.98
C ASN A 70 2.78 -4.63 7.38
N ALA A 71 1.99 -3.59 7.66
CA ALA A 71 1.28 -3.46 8.92
C ALA A 71 0.27 -4.59 9.12
N LYS A 72 -0.48 -4.96 8.08
CA LYS A 72 -1.42 -6.11 8.11
C LYS A 72 -0.69 -7.41 8.47
N LYS A 73 0.42 -7.70 7.80
CA LYS A 73 1.26 -8.88 8.09
C LYS A 73 1.82 -8.86 9.51
N ALA A 74 2.24 -7.70 10.00
CA ALA A 74 2.74 -7.55 11.37
C ALA A 74 1.64 -7.86 12.40
N VAL A 75 0.40 -7.37 12.17
CA VAL A 75 -0.74 -7.67 13.05
C VAL A 75 -1.06 -9.17 13.06
N GLU A 76 -1.05 -9.81 11.89
CA GLU A 76 -1.27 -11.27 11.79
C GLU A 76 -0.20 -12.05 12.58
N LEU A 77 1.08 -11.69 12.42
CA LEU A 77 2.17 -12.33 13.13
C LEU A 77 2.09 -12.12 14.65
N LEU A 78 1.77 -10.88 15.08
CA LEU A 78 1.61 -10.57 16.50
C LEU A 78 0.42 -11.31 17.10
N SER A 79 -0.69 -11.40 16.38
CA SER A 79 -1.87 -12.16 16.84
C SER A 79 -1.59 -13.66 16.96
N ALA A 80 -0.85 -14.24 16.02
CA ALA A 80 -0.44 -15.64 16.09
C ALA A 80 0.52 -15.87 17.28
N SER A 81 1.46 -14.94 17.48
CA SER A 81 2.41 -14.99 18.60
C SER A 81 1.70 -14.87 19.94
N ASP A 82 0.75 -13.95 20.08
CA ASP A 82 -0.05 -13.77 21.31
C ASP A 82 -0.87 -15.03 21.62
N SER A 83 -1.49 -15.63 20.59
CA SER A 83 -2.24 -16.90 20.75
C SER A 83 -1.33 -18.02 21.25
N ALA A 84 -0.13 -18.16 20.66
CA ALA A 84 0.84 -19.17 21.08
C ALA A 84 1.34 -18.94 22.52
N LEU A 85 1.61 -17.69 22.91
CA LEU A 85 2.05 -17.34 24.26
C LEU A 85 0.92 -17.55 25.30
N ASN A 86 -0.32 -17.23 24.95
CA ASN A 86 -1.48 -17.48 25.80
C ASN A 86 -1.69 -18.97 26.05
N GLU A 87 -1.59 -19.77 24.99
CA GLU A 87 -1.68 -21.22 25.09
C GLU A 87 -0.54 -21.79 25.93
N GLY A 88 0.69 -21.33 25.70
CA GLY A 88 1.84 -21.74 26.50
C GLY A 88 1.70 -21.38 27.98
N THR A 89 1.15 -20.20 28.27
CA THR A 89 0.84 -19.77 29.63
C THR A 89 -0.23 -20.64 30.28
N ARG A 90 -1.27 -21.04 29.53
CA ARG A 90 -2.32 -21.95 30.01
C ARG A 90 -1.72 -23.29 30.41
N ILE A 91 -0.93 -23.90 29.53
CA ILE A 91 -0.26 -25.18 29.78
C ILE A 91 0.65 -25.11 31.03
N MET A 92 1.43 -24.04 31.17
CA MET A 92 2.30 -23.85 32.35
C MET A 92 1.50 -23.70 33.65
N ARG A 93 0.33 -23.07 33.62
CA ARG A 93 -0.57 -22.99 34.79
C ARG A 93 -1.14 -24.35 35.17
N GLU A 94 -1.52 -25.15 34.19
CA GLU A 94 -2.01 -26.52 34.41
C GLU A 94 -0.90 -27.43 34.97
N ALA A 95 0.29 -27.39 34.38
CA ALA A 95 1.46 -28.11 34.88
C ALA A 95 1.78 -27.75 36.34
N ARG A 96 1.70 -26.45 36.70
CA ARG A 96 1.86 -25.99 38.09
C ARG A 96 0.76 -26.54 39.01
N ALA A 97 -0.49 -26.58 38.56
CA ALA A 97 -1.58 -27.13 39.36
C ALA A 97 -1.38 -28.62 39.64
N VAL A 98 -0.91 -29.39 38.64
CA VAL A 98 -0.55 -30.81 38.81
C VAL A 98 0.61 -30.96 39.80
N ALA A 99 1.67 -30.16 39.67
CA ALA A 99 2.81 -30.19 40.60
C ALA A 99 2.39 -29.89 42.06
N LEU A 100 1.50 -28.92 42.26
CA LEU A 100 0.95 -28.62 43.59
C LEU A 100 0.15 -29.79 44.15
N ARG A 101 -0.68 -30.46 43.33
CA ARG A 101 -1.40 -31.68 43.74
C ARG A 101 -0.44 -32.79 44.14
N MET A 102 0.61 -33.03 43.38
CA MET A 102 1.63 -34.03 43.70
C MET A 102 2.37 -33.74 45.02
N SER A 103 2.49 -32.46 45.40
CA SER A 103 3.10 -32.08 46.69
C SER A 103 2.21 -32.38 47.90
N THR A 104 0.91 -32.60 47.69
CA THR A 104 0.02 -33.01 48.78
C THR A 104 0.27 -34.47 49.12
N GLY A 105 0.56 -34.76 50.39
CA GLY A 105 0.94 -36.10 50.87
C GLY A 105 -0.16 -37.16 50.83
N THR A 106 -1.30 -36.85 50.23
CA THR A 106 -2.46 -37.73 50.10
C THR A 106 -2.48 -38.53 48.80
N MET A 107 -1.61 -38.21 47.82
CA MET A 107 -1.52 -38.96 46.56
C MET A 107 -0.64 -40.20 46.72
N SER A 108 -1.05 -41.31 46.11
CA SER A 108 -0.23 -42.53 46.03
C SER A 108 0.98 -42.34 45.10
N ASP A 109 1.96 -43.23 45.16
CA ASP A 109 3.13 -43.19 44.29
C ASP A 109 2.78 -43.46 42.82
N GLU A 110 1.80 -44.32 42.57
CA GLU A 110 1.26 -44.60 41.23
C GLU A 110 0.56 -43.38 40.64
N ASP A 111 -0.28 -42.69 41.43
CA ASP A 111 -0.93 -41.44 40.98
C ASP A 111 0.09 -40.34 40.66
N ARG A 112 1.18 -40.28 41.44
CA ARG A 112 2.28 -39.33 41.21
C ARG A 112 3.06 -39.64 39.92
N MET A 113 3.28 -40.92 39.60
CA MET A 113 3.88 -41.34 38.34
C MET A 113 3.02 -40.95 37.13
N GLN A 114 1.71 -41.15 37.21
CA GLN A 114 0.79 -40.79 36.13
C GLN A 114 0.73 -39.27 35.91
N ALA A 115 0.63 -38.51 36.99
CA ALA A 115 0.68 -37.05 36.95
C ALA A 115 2.00 -36.50 36.35
N ALA A 116 3.13 -37.15 36.64
CA ALA A 116 4.41 -36.81 36.02
C ALA A 116 4.43 -37.09 34.51
N GLY A 117 3.73 -38.14 34.06
CA GLY A 117 3.50 -38.43 32.64
C GLY A 117 2.69 -37.32 31.95
N ASP A 118 1.61 -36.88 32.58
CA ASP A 118 0.73 -35.81 32.06
C ASP A 118 1.49 -34.48 31.91
N VAL A 119 2.27 -34.07 32.91
CA VAL A 119 3.10 -32.86 32.85
C VAL A 119 4.15 -32.94 31.74
N ARG A 120 4.71 -34.14 31.52
CA ARG A 120 5.68 -34.36 30.44
C ARG A 120 5.00 -34.28 29.06
N GLY A 121 3.78 -34.79 28.93
CA GLY A 121 2.95 -34.63 27.74
C GLY A 121 2.61 -33.17 27.45
N MET A 122 2.23 -32.42 28.47
CA MET A 122 2.00 -30.96 28.40
C MET A 122 3.24 -30.21 27.92
N PHE A 123 4.43 -30.58 28.40
CA PHE A 123 5.69 -29.97 27.96
C PHE A 123 6.00 -30.26 26.49
N TYR A 124 5.73 -31.48 26.00
CA TYR A 124 5.87 -31.78 24.57
C TYR A 124 4.87 -31.03 23.70
N GLY A 125 3.68 -30.70 24.20
CA GLY A 125 2.70 -29.88 23.49
C GLY A 125 3.10 -28.41 23.31
N LEU A 126 4.16 -27.94 23.98
CA LEU A 126 4.72 -26.60 23.82
C LEU A 126 5.78 -26.50 22.72
N LEU A 127 6.34 -27.64 22.28
CA LEU A 127 7.42 -27.75 21.30
C LEU A 127 6.87 -28.08 19.91
#